data_AF-A0A829GLK5-F1
#
_entry.id   AF-A0A829GLK5-F1
#
_cell.length_a   1.000
_cell.length_b   1.000
_cell.length_c   1.000
_cell.angle_alpha   90.00
_cell.angle_beta   90.00
_cell.angle_gamma   90.00
#
_symmetry.space_group_name_H-M   'P 1'
#
loop_
_entity.id
_entity.type
_entity.pdbx_description
1 polymer ?
#
loop_
_entity_poly.entity_id
_entity_poly.type
_entity_poly.pdbx_seq_one_letter_code
_entity_poly.pdbx_strand_id
1 'polypeptide(L)'
;FVAGKLLGRFQPKPILTGAMIWLLGGSLVLALVPQSTPYFVFLLVAGALGFGFGLVITITTVTAQAVVAPDQVGVATSFNTLSRTLGQTLMVSVYGIVLNLRLTQGIAADSRLNSNMLNELINPHTAKNLPAAVLPTLRQILYEGLHNIYFFSIIIVALAILANHFEAKRVLTKETIQESNEES
;
A
#
# COMPACT_ATOMS: atom_id res chain seq x y z
N PHE A 1 -14.02 -1.67 16.12
CA PHE A 1 -15.27 -2.47 16.18
C PHE A 1 -15.21 -3.74 15.30
N VAL A 2 -14.97 -3.65 13.98
CA VAL A 2 -14.91 -4.84 13.10
C VAL A 2 -13.69 -5.74 13.35
N ALA A 3 -12.48 -5.17 13.36
CA ALA A 3 -11.26 -5.94 13.63
C ALA A 3 -11.28 -6.63 15.00
N GLY A 4 -11.75 -5.95 16.05
CA GLY A 4 -11.92 -6.55 17.39
C GLY A 4 -12.93 -7.69 17.42
N LYS A 5 -14.05 -7.57 16.70
CA LYS A 5 -15.05 -8.66 16.58
C LYS A 5 -14.48 -9.86 15.82
N LEU A 6 -13.67 -9.63 14.79
CA LEU A 6 -12.99 -10.68 14.03
C LEU A 6 -11.92 -11.39 14.88
N LEU A 7 -11.11 -10.64 15.62
CA LEU A 7 -10.10 -11.20 16.52
C LEU A 7 -10.70 -12.00 17.68
N GLY A 8 -11.93 -11.68 18.09
CA GLY A 8 -12.67 -12.49 19.06
C GLY A 8 -13.23 -13.81 18.51
N ARG A 9 -13.19 -14.04 17.19
CA ARG A 9 -13.75 -15.24 16.53
C ARG A 9 -12.75 -16.03 15.69
N PHE A 10 -11.68 -15.40 15.22
CA PHE A 10 -10.68 -15.99 14.34
C PHE A 10 -9.27 -15.63 14.82
N GLN A 11 -8.29 -16.46 14.46
CA GLN A 11 -6.90 -16.13 14.67
C GLN A 11 -6.49 -14.88 13.86
N PRO A 12 -5.53 -14.06 14.33
CA PRO A 12 -5.11 -12.83 13.67
C PRO A 12 -4.68 -13.01 12.20
N LYS A 13 -3.97 -14.11 11.93
CA LYS A 13 -3.29 -14.40 10.67
C LYS A 13 -4.21 -14.57 9.43
N PRO A 14 -5.28 -15.39 9.43
CA PRO A 14 -6.20 -15.46 8.30
C PRO A 14 -6.89 -14.12 8.04
N ILE A 15 -7.19 -13.35 9.08
CA ILE A 15 -7.78 -12.01 8.93
C ILE A 15 -6.78 -11.06 8.25
N LEU A 16 -5.53 -11.06 8.71
CA LEU A 16 -4.45 -10.26 8.11
C LEU A 16 -4.22 -10.63 6.64
N THR A 17 -4.19 -11.93 6.34
CA THR A 17 -4.03 -12.44 4.97
C THR A 17 -5.19 -12.00 4.08
N GLY A 18 -6.43 -12.11 4.57
CA GLY A 18 -7.63 -11.63 3.86
C GLY A 18 -7.59 -10.13 3.59
N ALA A 19 -7.15 -9.32 4.57
CA ALA A 19 -6.97 -7.88 4.39
C ALA A 19 -5.88 -7.55 3.36
N MET A 20 -4.77 -8.30 3.33
CA MET A 20 -3.74 -8.13 2.30
C MET A 20 -4.23 -8.52 0.90
N ILE A 21 -5.01 -9.60 0.77
CA ILE A 21 -5.63 -10.00 -0.51
C ILE A 21 -6.62 -8.92 -0.97
N TRP A 22 -7.38 -8.34 -0.04
CA TRP A 22 -8.27 -7.21 -0.32
C TRP A 22 -7.51 -6.00 -0.87
N LEU A 23 -6.38 -5.64 -0.24
CA LEU A 23 -5.50 -4.57 -0.71
C LEU A 23 -4.90 -4.88 -2.09
N LEU A 24 -4.52 -6.14 -2.34
CA LEU A 24 -4.03 -6.58 -3.65
C LEU A 24 -5.10 -6.40 -4.73
N GLY A 25 -6.33 -6.83 -4.46
CA GLY A 25 -7.47 -6.68 -5.36
C GLY A 25 -7.77 -5.22 -5.68
N GLY A 26 -7.84 -4.35 -4.67
CA GLY A 26 -8.06 -2.92 -4.89
C GLY A 26 -6.92 -2.24 -5.66
N SER A 27 -5.67 -2.65 -5.41
CA SER A 27 -4.49 -2.16 -6.15
C SER A 27 -4.52 -2.60 -7.61
N LEU A 28 -4.95 -3.84 -7.88
CA LEU A 28 -5.13 -4.37 -9.23
C LEU A 28 -6.24 -3.63 -9.99
N VAL A 29 -7.35 -3.32 -9.31
CA VAL A 29 -8.40 -2.49 -9.90
C VAL A 29 -7.83 -1.13 -10.32
N LEU A 30 -7.12 -0.43 -9.43
CA LEU A 30 -6.52 0.87 -9.78
C LEU A 30 -5.47 0.79 -10.89
N ALA A 31 -4.73 -0.32 -10.99
CA ALA A 31 -3.75 -0.53 -12.06
C ALA A 31 -4.38 -0.80 -13.44
N LEU A 32 -5.63 -1.25 -13.48
CA LEU A 32 -6.35 -1.60 -14.73
C LEU A 32 -7.41 -0.57 -15.13
N VAL A 33 -7.69 0.40 -14.25
CA VAL A 33 -8.72 1.42 -14.43
C VAL A 33 -8.31 2.40 -15.54
N PRO A 34 -9.13 2.58 -16.62
CA PRO A 34 -8.82 3.50 -17.71
C PRO A 34 -8.79 4.97 -17.26
N GLN A 35 -8.05 5.80 -18.01
CA GLN A 35 -7.97 7.26 -17.79
C GLN A 35 -9.34 7.96 -17.81
N SER A 36 -10.33 7.41 -18.52
CA SER A 36 -11.70 7.95 -18.62
C SER A 36 -12.59 7.64 -17.42
N THR A 37 -12.06 6.95 -16.41
CA THR A 37 -12.88 6.47 -15.28
C THR A 37 -13.43 7.61 -14.43
N PRO A 38 -14.73 7.58 -14.07
CA PRO A 38 -15.32 8.61 -13.24
C PRO A 38 -14.65 8.74 -11.87
N TYR A 39 -14.45 9.97 -11.41
CA TYR A 39 -13.83 10.26 -10.12
C TYR A 39 -14.50 9.57 -8.93
N PHE A 40 -15.83 9.37 -8.99
CA PHE A 40 -16.57 8.66 -7.96
C PHE A 40 -16.14 7.19 -7.81
N VAL A 41 -15.80 6.51 -8.92
CA VAL A 41 -15.30 5.12 -8.88
C VAL A 41 -13.95 5.08 -8.16
N PHE A 42 -13.08 6.04 -8.44
CA PHE A 42 -11.80 6.18 -7.73
C PHE A 42 -11.99 6.36 -6.23
N LEU A 43 -12.95 7.20 -5.81
CA LEU A 43 -13.30 7.40 -4.40
C LEU A 43 -13.78 6.10 -3.73
N LEU A 44 -14.63 5.32 -4.41
CA LEU A 44 -15.09 4.03 -3.88
C LEU A 44 -13.94 3.04 -3.70
N VAL A 45 -13.05 2.92 -4.69
CA VAL A 45 -11.89 2.02 -4.60
C VAL A 45 -10.92 2.49 -3.52
N ALA A 46 -10.65 3.80 -3.43
CA ALA A 46 -9.82 4.38 -2.37
C ALA A 46 -10.41 4.15 -0.98
N GLY A 47 -11.73 4.29 -0.82
CA GLY A 47 -12.43 3.97 0.42
C GLY A 47 -12.33 2.49 0.79
N ALA A 48 -12.49 1.60 -0.19
CA ALA A 48 -12.32 0.16 0.00
C ALA A 48 -10.89 -0.22 0.40
N LEU A 49 -9.87 0.39 -0.21
CA LEU A 49 -8.48 0.22 0.19
C LEU A 49 -8.24 0.73 1.63
N GLY A 50 -8.81 1.88 1.97
CA GLY A 50 -8.74 2.44 3.33
C GLY A 50 -9.27 1.48 4.40
N PHE A 51 -10.35 0.75 4.09
CA PHE A 51 -10.85 -0.30 4.97
C PHE A 51 -9.84 -1.45 5.17
N GLY A 52 -9.22 -1.93 4.08
CA GLY A 52 -8.17 -2.95 4.15
C GLY A 52 -6.97 -2.51 5.00
N PHE A 53 -6.49 -1.28 4.79
CA PHE A 53 -5.42 -0.69 5.60
C PHE A 53 -5.80 -0.61 7.08
N GLY A 54 -7.03 -0.20 7.40
CA GLY A 54 -7.52 -0.15 8.78
C GLY A 54 -7.49 -1.52 9.47
N LEU A 55 -7.84 -2.58 8.76
CA LEU A 55 -7.74 -3.95 9.27
C LEU A 55 -6.28 -4.34 9.52
N VAL A 56 -5.40 -4.15 8.54
CA VAL A 56 -3.96 -4.48 8.67
C VAL A 56 -3.35 -3.75 9.87
N ILE A 57 -3.59 -2.44 9.99
CA ILE A 57 -3.06 -1.62 11.09
C ILE A 57 -3.58 -2.12 12.44
N THR A 58 -4.87 -2.40 12.55
CA THR A 58 -5.46 -2.82 13.84
C THR A 58 -4.94 -4.20 14.24
N ILE A 59 -4.94 -5.16 13.33
CA ILE A 59 -4.54 -6.55 13.61
C ILE A 59 -3.07 -6.61 13.99
N THR A 60 -2.18 -6.00 13.20
CA THR A 60 -0.74 -5.97 13.51
C THR A 60 -0.45 -5.31 14.85
N THR A 61 -1.17 -4.24 15.19
CA THR A 61 -1.02 -3.57 16.47
C THR A 61 -1.46 -4.46 17.64
N VAL A 62 -2.65 -5.07 17.56
CA VAL A 62 -3.14 -5.97 18.62
C VAL A 62 -2.25 -7.20 18.75
N THR A 63 -1.78 -7.78 17.65
CA THR A 63 -0.87 -8.93 17.68
C THR A 63 0.47 -8.57 18.32
N ALA A 64 1.05 -7.41 18.00
CA ALA A 64 2.28 -6.95 18.64
C ALA A 64 2.12 -6.73 20.15
N GLN A 65 0.95 -6.26 20.59
CA GLN A 65 0.64 -6.08 22.00
C GLN A 65 0.42 -7.41 22.73
N ALA A 66 -0.12 -8.42 22.05
CA ALA A 66 -0.48 -9.71 22.65
C ALA A 66 0.73 -10.62 22.96
N VAL A 67 1.88 -10.36 22.34
CA VAL A 67 3.10 -11.20 22.47
C VAL A 67 4.11 -10.67 23.50
N VAL A 68 3.77 -9.59 24.22
CA VAL A 68 4.64 -8.97 25.22
C VAL A 68 3.97 -8.94 26.60
N ALA A 69 4.76 -8.74 27.65
CA ALA A 69 4.25 -8.57 29.00
C ALA A 69 3.40 -7.28 29.13
N PRO A 70 2.41 -7.21 30.05
CA PRO A 70 1.50 -6.07 30.17
C PRO A 70 2.18 -4.71 30.38
N ASP A 71 3.31 -4.68 31.07
CA ASP A 71 4.15 -3.49 31.31
C ASP A 71 4.92 -3.03 30.06
N GLN A 72 5.09 -3.91 29.06
CA GLN A 72 5.81 -3.64 27.82
C GLN A 72 4.90 -3.29 26.63
N VAL A 73 3.58 -3.34 26.80
CA VAL A 73 2.58 -3.04 25.75
C VAL A 73 2.82 -1.66 25.10
N GLY A 74 3.17 -0.66 25.91
CA GLY A 74 3.49 0.69 25.42
C GLY A 74 4.72 0.72 24.50
N VAL A 75 5.77 -0.04 24.86
CA VAL A 75 7.00 -0.17 24.06
C VAL A 75 6.72 -0.90 22.75
N ALA A 76 6.00 -2.03 22.80
CA ALA A 76 5.64 -2.81 21.60
C ALA A 76 4.78 -1.99 20.62
N THR A 77 3.81 -1.23 21.12
CA THR A 77 2.96 -0.36 20.30
C THR A 77 3.76 0.75 19.63
N SER A 78 4.65 1.40 20.39
CA SER A 78 5.50 2.49 19.90
C SER A 78 6.48 1.99 18.85
N PHE A 79 7.11 0.84 19.10
CA PHE A 79 8.02 0.19 18.14
C PHE A 79 7.29 -0.18 16.85
N ASN A 80 6.13 -0.83 16.93
CA ASN A 80 5.33 -1.18 15.76
C ASN A 80 4.91 0.06 14.94
N THR A 81 4.55 1.15 15.63
CA THR A 81 4.22 2.43 14.99
C THR A 81 5.44 3.04 14.32
N LEU A 82 6.60 3.06 15.00
CA LEU A 82 7.85 3.56 14.45
C LEU A 82 8.26 2.78 13.19
N SER A 83 8.27 1.45 13.25
CA SER A 83 8.58 0.60 12.10
C SER A 83 7.65 0.89 10.91
N ARG A 84 6.36 1.11 11.18
CA ARG A 84 5.39 1.47 10.14
C ARG A 84 5.69 2.83 9.52
N THR A 85 5.93 3.86 10.34
CA THR A 85 6.24 5.21 9.86
C THR A 85 7.53 5.23 9.04
N LEU A 86 8.57 4.49 9.46
CA LEU A 86 9.80 4.34 8.69
C LEU A 86 9.53 3.66 7.34
N GLY A 87 8.79 2.54 7.34
CA GLY A 87 8.42 1.85 6.11
C GLY A 87 7.60 2.73 5.15
N GLN A 88 6.67 3.52 5.67
CA GLN A 88 5.88 4.47 4.88
C GLN A 88 6.76 5.56 4.27
N THR A 89 7.65 6.19 5.04
CA THR A 89 8.57 7.22 4.53
C THR A 89 9.50 6.68 3.45
N LEU A 90 10.05 5.48 3.65
CA LEU A 90 10.87 4.80 2.64
C LEU A 90 10.07 4.52 1.36
N MET A 91 8.84 4.00 1.49
CA MET A 91 8.01 3.73 0.32
C MET A 91 7.54 4.98 -0.40
N VAL A 92 7.21 6.07 0.30
CA VAL A 92 6.89 7.36 -0.32
C VAL A 92 8.08 7.86 -1.16
N SER A 93 9.31 7.71 -0.65
CA SER A 93 10.52 8.05 -1.40
C SER A 93 10.68 7.21 -2.67
N VAL A 94 10.48 5.88 -2.57
CA VAL A 94 10.53 4.97 -3.73
C VAL A 94 9.46 5.33 -4.75
N TYR A 95 8.22 5.59 -4.33
CA TYR A 95 7.14 6.01 -5.24
C TYR A 95 7.44 7.35 -5.90
N GLY A 96 8.04 8.28 -5.17
CA GLY A 96 8.54 9.53 -5.71
C GLY A 96 9.57 9.32 -6.83
N ILE A 97 10.53 8.40 -6.65
CA ILE A 97 11.52 8.06 -7.67
C ILE A 97 10.85 7.43 -8.90
N VAL A 98 9.98 6.44 -8.70
CA VAL A 98 9.26 5.76 -9.79
C VAL A 98 8.45 6.77 -10.62
N LEU A 99 7.74 7.68 -9.94
CA LEU A 99 6.96 8.73 -10.59
C LEU A 99 7.86 9.69 -11.37
N ASN A 100 8.89 10.24 -10.73
CA ASN A 100 9.79 11.22 -11.34
C ASN A 100 10.53 10.67 -12.56
N LEU A 101 10.95 9.40 -12.54
CA LEU A 101 11.58 8.75 -13.69
C LEU A 101 10.67 8.78 -14.92
N ARG A 102 9.38 8.46 -14.75
CA ARG A 102 8.40 8.44 -15.84
C ARG A 102 8.03 9.82 -16.33
N LEU A 103 7.86 10.77 -15.41
CA LEU A 103 7.61 12.16 -15.74
C LEU A 103 8.76 12.76 -16.56
N THR A 104 10.00 12.53 -16.13
CA THR A 104 11.20 13.04 -16.81
C THR A 104 11.35 12.43 -18.20
N GLN A 105 11.13 11.11 -18.34
CA GLN A 105 11.13 10.42 -19.63
C GLN A 105 10.05 10.96 -20.58
N GLY A 106 8.82 11.14 -20.09
CA GLY A 106 7.71 11.66 -20.89
C GLY A 106 7.93 13.09 -21.37
N ILE A 107 8.50 13.95 -20.52
CA ILE A 107 8.83 15.34 -20.90
C ILE A 107 9.96 15.35 -21.94
N ALA A 108 11.01 14.56 -21.75
CA ALA A 108 12.14 14.51 -22.68
C ALA A 108 11.74 14.01 -24.09
N ALA A 109 10.62 13.29 -24.21
CA ALA A 109 10.11 12.79 -25.47
C ALA A 109 9.37 13.84 -26.32
N ASP A 110 9.00 14.99 -25.75
CA ASP A 110 8.29 16.07 -26.46
C ASP A 110 8.95 17.42 -26.16
N SER A 111 9.62 18.00 -27.15
CA SER A 111 10.35 19.27 -27.04
C SER A 111 9.50 20.48 -26.68
N ARG A 112 8.17 20.35 -26.73
CA ARG A 112 7.22 21.39 -26.30
C ARG A 112 6.98 21.38 -24.80
N LEU A 113 7.39 20.32 -24.10
CA LEU A 113 7.16 20.14 -22.67
C LEU A 113 8.38 20.55 -21.85
N ASN A 114 8.13 20.98 -20.62
CA ASN A 114 9.19 21.23 -19.63
C ASN A 114 8.71 20.88 -18.21
N SER A 115 9.64 20.81 -17.27
CA SER A 115 9.35 20.43 -15.88
C SER A 115 8.43 21.40 -15.14
N ASN A 116 8.45 22.70 -15.48
CA ASN A 116 7.58 23.69 -14.86
C ASN A 116 6.11 23.45 -15.23
N MET A 117 5.85 23.02 -16.46
CA MET A 117 4.49 22.72 -16.92
C MET A 117 3.87 21.54 -16.16
N LEU A 118 4.69 20.59 -15.69
CA LEU A 118 4.22 19.51 -14.86
C LEU A 118 3.86 19.99 -13.44
N ASN A 119 4.67 20.86 -12.85
CA ASN A 119 4.35 21.51 -11.58
C ASN A 119 3.02 22.29 -11.69
N GLU A 120 2.82 22.98 -12.82
CA GLU A 120 1.57 23.69 -13.09
C GLU A 120 0.39 22.74 -13.29
N LEU A 121 0.58 21.56 -13.91
CA LEU A 121 -0.49 20.56 -14.08
C LEU A 121 -0.95 19.98 -12.74
N ILE A 122 -0.01 19.69 -11.83
CA ILE A 122 -0.31 19.07 -10.54
C ILE A 122 -1.13 20.03 -9.66
N ASN A 123 -0.90 21.34 -9.79
CA ASN A 123 -1.66 22.35 -9.07
C ASN A 123 -2.96 22.70 -9.83
N PRO A 124 -4.16 22.42 -9.27
CA PRO A 124 -5.44 22.63 -9.95
C PRO A 124 -5.72 24.08 -10.35
N HIS A 125 -5.13 25.05 -9.64
CA HIS A 125 -5.31 26.47 -9.91
C HIS A 125 -4.48 26.96 -11.09
N THR A 126 -3.30 26.37 -11.30
CA THR A 126 -2.37 26.74 -12.38
C THR A 126 -2.56 25.89 -13.63
N ALA A 127 -3.14 24.69 -13.52
CA ALA A 127 -3.34 23.79 -14.66
C ALA A 127 -4.18 24.39 -15.79
N LYS A 128 -5.00 25.41 -15.49
CA LYS A 128 -5.81 26.16 -16.47
C LYS A 128 -4.98 27.12 -17.34
N ASN A 129 -3.78 27.49 -16.88
CA ASN A 129 -2.87 28.40 -17.59
C ASN A 129 -2.06 27.67 -18.67
N LEU A 130 -2.05 26.33 -18.65
CA LEU A 130 -1.33 25.53 -19.61
C LEU A 130 -2.01 25.59 -20.99
N PRO A 131 -1.22 25.61 -22.08
CA PRO A 131 -1.77 25.54 -23.43
C PRO A 131 -2.64 24.29 -23.60
N ALA A 132 -3.83 24.45 -24.19
CA ALA A 132 -4.76 23.34 -24.37
C ALA A 132 -4.17 22.18 -25.21
N ALA A 133 -3.20 22.46 -26.07
CA ALA A 133 -2.55 21.48 -26.94
C ALA A 133 -1.63 20.49 -26.21
N VAL A 134 -1.03 20.88 -25.08
CA VAL A 134 -0.07 20.04 -24.32
C VAL A 134 -0.69 19.37 -23.10
N LEU A 135 -1.86 19.85 -22.67
CA LEU A 135 -2.57 19.36 -21.51
C LEU A 135 -2.94 17.87 -21.60
N PRO A 136 -3.42 17.32 -22.75
CA PRO A 136 -3.67 15.89 -22.88
C PRO A 136 -2.40 15.05 -22.70
N THR A 137 -1.29 15.47 -23.29
CA THR A 137 0.01 14.80 -23.21
C THR A 137 0.53 14.78 -21.77
N LEU A 138 0.51 15.91 -21.07
CA LEU A 138 0.94 15.98 -19.67
C LEU A 138 0.07 15.10 -18.76
N ARG A 139 -1.26 15.07 -18.98
CA ARG A 139 -2.17 14.18 -18.24
C ARG A 139 -1.88 12.71 -18.51
N GLN A 140 -1.55 12.36 -19.75
CA GLN A 140 -1.17 11.00 -20.10
C GLN A 140 0.15 10.59 -19.43
N ILE A 141 1.18 11.44 -19.45
CA ILE A 141 2.46 11.18 -18.77
C ILE A 141 2.23 10.97 -17.26
N LEU A 142 1.41 11.82 -16.64
CA LEU A 142 1.05 11.68 -15.22
C LEU A 142 0.27 10.38 -14.96
N TYR A 143 -0.70 10.06 -15.81
CA TYR A 143 -1.49 8.84 -15.73
C TYR A 143 -0.61 7.57 -15.80
N GLU A 144 0.33 7.53 -16.75
CA GLU A 144 1.30 6.43 -16.90
C GLU A 144 2.23 6.35 -15.69
N GLY A 145 2.68 7.50 -15.17
CA GLY A 145 3.46 7.57 -13.94
C GLY A 145 2.73 6.96 -12.74
N LEU A 146 1.46 7.32 -12.53
CA LEU A 146 0.62 6.76 -11.47
C LEU A 146 0.35 5.27 -11.67
N HIS A 147 0.14 4.82 -12.90
CA HIS A 147 -0.02 3.39 -13.21
C HIS A 147 1.21 2.58 -12.84
N ASN A 148 2.41 3.09 -13.10
CA ASN A 148 3.66 2.44 -12.68
C ASN A 148 3.73 2.28 -11.15
N ILE A 149 3.25 3.26 -10.37
CA ILE A 149 3.15 3.14 -8.91
C ILE A 149 2.19 2.01 -8.51
N TYR A 150 1.03 1.89 -9.16
CA TYR A 150 0.08 0.82 -8.83
C TYR A 150 0.63 -0.57 -9.17
N PHE A 151 1.30 -0.74 -10.31
CA PHE A 151 1.99 -1.99 -10.63
C PHE A 151 3.08 -2.34 -9.62
N PHE A 152 3.89 -1.36 -9.24
CA PHE A 152 4.90 -1.56 -8.21
C PHE A 152 4.26 -1.91 -6.85
N SER A 153 3.15 -1.27 -6.49
CA SER A 153 2.39 -1.56 -5.27
C SER A 153 1.89 -3.01 -5.24
N ILE A 154 1.40 -3.52 -6.38
CA ILE A 154 0.97 -4.93 -6.52
C ILE A 154 2.13 -5.88 -6.19
N ILE A 155 3.32 -5.62 -6.73
CA ILE A 155 4.51 -6.44 -6.45
C ILE A 155 4.83 -6.41 -4.95
N ILE A 156 4.83 -5.23 -4.33
CA ILE A 156 5.09 -5.09 -2.88
C ILE A 156 4.06 -5.81 -2.04
N VAL A 157 2.77 -5.68 -2.35
CA VAL A 157 1.70 -6.38 -1.61
C VAL A 157 1.81 -7.89 -1.80
N ALA A 158 2.13 -8.37 -3.01
CA ALA A 158 2.37 -9.78 -3.26
C ALA A 158 3.55 -10.32 -2.43
N LEU A 159 4.66 -9.58 -2.37
CA LEU A 159 5.80 -9.93 -1.52
C LEU A 159 5.44 -9.93 -0.02
N ALA A 160 4.59 -8.99 0.42
CA ALA A 160 4.11 -8.96 1.80
C ALA A 160 3.23 -10.18 2.14
N ILE A 161 2.36 -10.60 1.21
CA ILE A 161 1.57 -11.83 1.36
C ILE A 161 2.48 -13.06 1.44
N LEU A 162 3.51 -13.14 0.58
CA LEU A 162 4.49 -14.21 0.61
C LEU A 162 5.25 -14.25 1.94
N ALA A 163 5.73 -13.11 2.43
CA ALA A 163 6.41 -13.00 3.71
C ALA A 163 5.52 -13.48 4.88
N ASN A 164 4.27 -13.02 4.91
CA ASN A 164 3.27 -13.45 5.89
C ASN A 164 2.99 -14.97 5.80
N HIS A 165 3.02 -15.55 4.61
CA HIS A 165 2.89 -17.00 4.41
C HIS A 165 4.14 -17.80 4.82
N PHE A 166 5.35 -17.23 4.81
CA PHE A 166 6.52 -17.94 5.33
C PHE A 166 6.60 -17.95 6.85
N GLU A 167 6.22 -16.83 7.48
CA GLU A 167 6.10 -16.74 8.94
C GLU A 167 5.07 -17.74 9.47
N ALA A 168 3.99 -17.92 8.71
CA ALA A 168 2.97 -18.93 8.94
C ALA A 168 3.52 -20.35 9.16
N LYS A 169 4.46 -20.74 8.29
CA LYS A 169 5.01 -22.08 8.25
C LYS A 169 6.01 -22.29 9.39
N ARG A 170 6.77 -21.25 9.72
CA ARG A 170 7.77 -21.28 10.80
C ARG A 170 7.14 -21.44 12.19
N VAL A 171 5.97 -20.86 12.44
CA VAL A 171 5.27 -21.02 13.74
C VAL A 171 4.74 -22.44 13.91
N LEU A 172 4.05 -22.99 12.90
CA LEU A 172 3.49 -24.35 12.95
C LEU A 172 4.58 -25.42 13.13
N THR A 173 5.74 -25.26 12.46
CA THR A 173 6.86 -26.18 12.63
C THR A 173 7.43 -26.16 14.05
N LYS A 174 7.39 -25.02 14.76
CA LYS A 174 7.87 -24.95 16.15
C LYS A 174 6.93 -25.67 17.12
N GLU A 175 5.61 -25.48 16.98
CA GLU A 175 4.61 -26.16 17.82
C GLU A 175 4.70 -27.68 17.70
N THR A 176 4.79 -28.22 16.46
CA THR A 176 4.92 -29.68 16.25
C THR A 176 6.22 -30.27 16.82
N ILE A 177 7.34 -29.54 16.74
CA ILE A 177 8.61 -29.99 17.33
C ILE A 177 8.53 -29.97 18.87
N GLN A 178 7.85 -28.98 19.44
CA GLN A 178 7.72 -28.82 20.89
C GLN A 178 6.79 -29.90 21.48
N GLU A 179 5.67 -30.21 20.83
CA GLU A 179 4.80 -31.34 21.19
C GLU A 179 5.54 -32.69 21.12
N SER A 180 6.33 -32.92 20.06
CA SER A 180 7.10 -34.18 19.92
C SER A 180 8.19 -34.37 20.99
N ASN A 181 8.74 -33.27 21.52
CA ASN A 181 9.74 -33.30 22.58
C ASN A 181 9.12 -33.43 23.98
N GLU A 182 7.84 -33.07 24.16
CA GLU A 182 7.10 -33.28 25.41
C GLU A 182 6.55 -34.71 25.52
N GLU A 183 6.35 -35.39 24.39
CA GLU A 183 5.91 -36.80 24.33
C GLU A 183 7.07 -37.83 24.39
N SER A 184 8.33 -37.40 24.34
CA SER A 184 9.54 -38.26 24.36
C SER A 184 10.25 -38.26 25.71
#